data_AF-A0A8T6IT08-F1
#
_entry.id   AF-A0A8T6IT08-F1
#
_cell.length_a   1.000
_cell.length_b   1.000
_cell.length_c   1.000
_cell.angle_alpha   90.00
_cell.angle_beta   90.00
_cell.angle_gamma   90.00
#
_symmetry.space_group_name_H-M   'P 1'
#
loop_
_entity.id
_entity.type
_entity.pdbx_description
1 polymer ?
#
loop_
_entity_poly.entity_id
_entity_poly.type
_entity_poly.pdbx_seq_one_letter_code
_entity_poly.pdbx_strand_id
1 'polypeptide(L)'
;EQYRYWSGFYEGPAPAPPGTVDGLGNFSIAQQFAARHFIGDESFGYKTSLCARDLAIYTLIFVGGLIYSRYRWRIRPLPFWLYVLAGLGPVGLDGFSQLLSYPPFEFWPVRETAPVFRIVTGGLFGLMSAWLGFPHIERSMHDLIETLD
;
A
#
# COMPACT_ATOMS: atom_id res chain seq x y z
N GLU A 1 24.27 -12.40 -6.30
CA GLU A 1 24.27 -13.87 -6.58
C GLU A 1 22.92 -14.54 -6.32
N GLN A 2 22.23 -14.19 -5.23
CA GLN A 2 20.93 -14.78 -4.87
C GLN A 2 19.84 -14.67 -5.95
N TYR A 3 19.65 -13.50 -6.59
CA TYR A 3 18.65 -13.38 -7.67
C TYR A 3 18.94 -14.34 -8.84
N ARG A 4 20.22 -14.50 -9.21
CA ARG A 4 20.66 -15.38 -10.31
C ARG A 4 20.36 -16.86 -10.02
N TYR A 5 20.51 -17.27 -8.76
CA TYR A 5 20.15 -18.62 -8.33
C TYR A 5 18.65 -18.87 -8.53
N TRP A 6 17.81 -17.96 -8.06
CA TRP A 6 16.36 -18.12 -8.16
C TRP A 6 15.84 -17.97 -9.59
N SER A 7 16.41 -17.08 -10.41
CA SER A 7 16.02 -16.97 -11.82
C SER A 7 16.36 -18.25 -12.59
N GLY A 8 17.57 -18.79 -12.40
CA GLY A 8 17.96 -20.07 -13.02
C GLY A 8 17.14 -21.28 -12.51
N PHE A 9 16.67 -21.23 -11.26
CA PHE A 9 15.78 -22.27 -10.71
C PHE A 9 14.40 -22.27 -11.41
N TYR A 10 13.84 -21.10 -11.71
CA TYR A 10 12.49 -20.98 -12.28
C TYR A 10 12.44 -20.95 -13.81
N GLU A 11 13.49 -20.52 -14.50
CA GLU A 11 13.52 -20.39 -15.97
C GLU A 11 14.01 -21.66 -16.70
N GLY A 12 14.61 -22.64 -16.01
CA GLY A 12 15.34 -23.74 -16.66
C GLY A 12 16.77 -23.35 -17.06
N PRO A 13 17.53 -24.18 -17.82
CA PRO A 13 18.98 -24.05 -17.91
C PRO A 13 19.42 -22.70 -18.50
N ALA A 14 20.04 -21.90 -17.61
CA ALA A 14 20.78 -20.66 -17.78
C ALA A 14 20.06 -19.46 -18.44
N PRO A 15 19.74 -18.39 -17.67
CA PRO A 15 19.52 -17.07 -18.28
C PRO A 15 20.78 -16.56 -18.97
N ALA A 16 20.58 -15.79 -20.03
CA ALA A 16 21.61 -15.16 -20.84
C ALA A 16 22.70 -14.44 -20.00
N PRO A 17 23.95 -14.36 -20.50
CA PRO A 17 25.07 -13.74 -19.80
C PRO A 17 24.78 -12.28 -19.37
N PRO A 18 25.51 -11.78 -18.35
CA PRO A 18 25.20 -10.53 -17.68
C PRO A 18 25.37 -9.35 -18.63
N GLY A 19 24.25 -8.75 -19.04
CA GLY A 19 24.23 -7.60 -19.94
C GLY A 19 23.02 -7.55 -20.85
N THR A 20 22.36 -8.68 -21.11
CA THR A 20 21.16 -8.76 -21.96
C THR A 20 20.06 -9.52 -21.25
N VAL A 21 19.53 -8.93 -20.17
CA VAL A 21 18.21 -9.30 -19.68
C VAL A 21 17.17 -8.61 -20.58
N ASP A 22 17.13 -9.04 -21.84
CA ASP A 22 16.05 -8.67 -22.75
C ASP A 22 14.74 -9.15 -22.12
N GLY A 23 13.81 -8.22 -21.91
CA GLY A 23 12.47 -8.55 -21.42
C GLY A 23 12.24 -8.42 -19.91
N LEU A 24 13.10 -7.79 -19.10
CA LEU A 24 12.73 -7.41 -17.71
C LEU A 24 11.48 -6.54 -17.61
N GLY A 25 11.15 -5.82 -18.70
CA GLY A 25 9.91 -5.05 -18.81
C GLY A 25 8.68 -5.90 -19.15
N ASN A 26 8.87 -7.16 -19.56
CA ASN A 26 7.78 -8.05 -19.92
C ASN A 26 7.44 -8.96 -18.75
N PHE A 27 6.15 -9.11 -18.49
CA PHE A 27 5.67 -10.00 -17.44
C PHE A 27 6.06 -11.46 -17.74
N SER A 28 6.80 -12.09 -16.82
CA SER A 28 7.10 -13.53 -16.85
C SER A 28 6.83 -14.15 -15.48
N ILE A 29 6.10 -15.27 -15.47
CA ILE A 29 5.75 -16.00 -14.24
C ILE A 29 7.01 -16.51 -13.54
N ALA A 30 7.98 -17.04 -14.29
CA ALA A 30 9.25 -17.52 -13.74
C ALA A 30 10.04 -16.39 -13.08
N GLN A 31 10.08 -15.21 -13.72
CA GLN A 31 10.74 -14.02 -13.17
C GLN A 31 10.04 -13.50 -11.91
N GLN A 32 8.70 -13.57 -11.85
CA GLN A 32 7.96 -13.20 -10.64
C GLN A 32 8.29 -14.13 -9.47
N PHE A 33 8.37 -15.45 -9.70
CA PHE A 33 8.74 -16.40 -8.64
C PHE A 33 10.19 -16.21 -8.19
N ALA A 34 11.10 -15.95 -9.12
CA ALA A 34 12.49 -15.63 -8.80
C ALA A 34 12.59 -14.33 -7.98
N ALA A 35 11.87 -13.29 -8.41
CA ALA A 35 11.78 -12.02 -7.72
C ALA A 35 11.24 -12.21 -6.31
N ARG A 36 10.23 -13.07 -6.07
CA ARG A 36 9.69 -13.35 -4.73
C ARG A 36 10.75 -13.88 -3.76
N HIS A 37 11.62 -14.79 -4.19
CA HIS A 37 12.64 -15.43 -3.33
C HIS A 37 13.92 -14.60 -3.16
N PHE A 38 14.11 -13.58 -3.99
CA PHE A 38 15.20 -12.63 -3.80
C PHE A 38 14.93 -11.74 -2.57
N ILE A 39 15.80 -11.79 -1.55
CA ILE A 39 15.63 -11.02 -0.30
C ILE A 39 16.15 -9.58 -0.46
N GLY A 40 17.22 -9.40 -1.23
CA GLY A 40 17.89 -8.11 -1.39
C GLY A 40 19.40 -8.27 -1.44
N ASP A 41 20.08 -7.14 -1.64
CA ASP A 41 21.55 -7.02 -1.63
C ASP A 41 21.94 -5.57 -1.30
N GLU A 42 23.22 -5.30 -0.98
CA GLU A 42 23.70 -3.95 -0.67
C GLU A 42 23.40 -2.92 -1.78
N SER A 43 23.38 -3.38 -3.03
CA SER A 43 23.10 -2.56 -4.20
C SER A 43 21.62 -2.21 -4.38
N PHE A 44 20.70 -3.12 -4.07
CA PHE A 44 19.25 -2.97 -4.28
C PHE A 44 18.46 -2.68 -3.00
N GLY A 45 19.09 -2.83 -1.83
CA GLY A 45 18.43 -2.84 -0.53
C GLY A 45 17.75 -4.18 -0.23
N TYR A 46 17.22 -4.29 0.98
CA TYR A 46 16.53 -5.48 1.49
C TYR A 46 15.02 -5.27 1.50
N LYS A 47 14.28 -6.34 1.15
CA LYS A 47 12.82 -6.34 1.24
C LYS A 47 12.36 -6.21 2.68
N THR A 48 11.36 -5.37 2.89
CA THR A 48 10.64 -5.22 4.15
C THR A 48 9.36 -6.06 4.14
N SER A 49 8.88 -6.49 5.31
CA SER A 49 7.62 -7.25 5.45
C SER A 49 6.38 -6.40 5.20
N LEU A 50 6.48 -5.07 5.36
CA LEU A 50 5.43 -4.11 5.11
C LEU A 50 5.81 -3.19 3.96
N CYS A 51 4.84 -2.82 3.13
CA CYS A 51 5.07 -1.84 2.08
C CYS A 51 5.07 -0.42 2.64
N ALA A 52 5.67 0.52 1.91
CA ALA A 52 5.72 1.93 2.31
C ALA A 52 4.32 2.55 2.50
N ARG A 53 3.32 2.06 1.74
CA ARG A 53 1.93 2.50 1.86
C ARG A 53 1.32 2.04 3.18
N ASP A 54 1.45 0.76 3.52
CA ASP A 54 0.86 0.21 4.76
C ASP A 54 1.48 0.85 5.99
N LEU A 55 2.81 1.02 5.97
CA LEU A 55 3.51 1.72 7.05
C LEU A 55 2.95 3.14 7.21
N ALA A 56 2.78 3.89 6.11
CA ALA A 56 2.19 5.22 6.16
C ALA A 56 0.76 5.20 6.71
N ILE A 57 -0.09 4.26 6.27
CA ILE A 57 -1.48 4.13 6.75
C ILE A 57 -1.49 3.93 8.26
N TYR A 58 -0.78 2.92 8.78
CA TYR A 58 -0.81 2.59 10.20
C TYR A 58 -0.15 3.67 11.07
N THR A 59 0.96 4.24 10.63
CA THR A 59 1.60 5.36 11.35
C THR A 59 0.64 6.55 11.45
N LEU A 60 -0.07 6.89 10.37
CA LEU A 60 -0.98 8.03 10.38
C LEU A 60 -2.31 7.75 11.07
N ILE A 61 -2.80 6.50 11.11
CA ILE A 61 -3.91 6.11 11.99
C ILE A 61 -3.51 6.31 13.45
N PHE A 62 -2.31 5.84 13.84
CA PHE A 62 -1.79 6.00 15.19
C PHE A 62 -1.66 7.49 15.58
N VAL A 63 -1.01 8.29 14.74
CA VAL A 63 -0.89 9.74 14.95
C VAL A 63 -2.27 10.42 15.00
N GLY A 64 -3.18 10.05 14.10
CA GLY A 64 -4.57 10.53 14.10
C GLY A 64 -5.30 10.20 15.41
N GLY A 65 -5.06 9.02 15.98
CA GLY A 65 -5.59 8.62 17.28
C GLY A 65 -5.04 9.43 18.44
N LEU A 66 -3.73 9.74 18.43
CA LEU A 66 -3.12 10.64 19.42
C LEU A 66 -3.70 12.07 19.33
N ILE A 67 -3.85 12.60 18.11
CA ILE A 67 -4.48 13.90 17.86
C ILE A 67 -5.93 13.88 18.35
N TYR A 68 -6.68 12.83 18.01
CA TYR A 68 -8.07 12.68 18.42
C TYR A 68 -8.19 12.63 19.94
N SER A 69 -7.41 11.79 20.61
CA SER A 69 -7.39 11.68 22.07
C SER A 69 -7.20 13.04 22.75
N ARG A 70 -6.30 13.88 22.20
CA ARG A 70 -5.99 15.21 22.76
C ARG A 70 -7.04 16.28 22.47
N TYR A 71 -7.76 16.16 21.37
CA TYR A 71 -8.66 17.21 20.84
C TYR A 71 -10.10 16.74 20.57
N ARG A 72 -10.51 15.58 21.10
CA ARG A 72 -11.84 14.94 20.88
C ARG A 72 -13.02 15.89 21.06
N TRP A 73 -12.93 16.82 22.00
CA TRP A 73 -13.97 17.81 22.29
C TRP A 73 -14.16 18.89 21.21
N ARG A 74 -13.19 19.06 20.30
CA ARG A 74 -13.25 20.05 19.20
C ARG A 74 -13.39 19.43 17.82
N ILE A 75 -13.03 18.16 17.66
CA ILE A 75 -13.04 17.49 16.37
C ILE A 75 -14.47 17.07 16.05
N ARG A 76 -15.02 17.63 14.97
CA ARG A 76 -16.32 17.18 14.43
C ARG A 76 -16.13 15.89 13.62
N PRO A 77 -17.12 14.99 13.63
CA PRO A 77 -17.12 13.78 12.80
C PRO A 77 -16.98 14.19 11.34
N LEU A 78 -16.08 13.52 10.63
CA LEU A 78 -15.92 13.73 9.21
C LEU A 78 -17.16 13.19 8.48
N PRO A 79 -17.82 13.95 7.59
CA PRO A 79 -18.92 13.39 6.80
C PRO A 79 -18.39 12.33 5.84
N PHE A 80 -19.12 11.22 5.71
CA PHE A 80 -18.67 10.03 4.98
C PHE A 80 -18.24 10.31 3.52
N TRP A 81 -18.94 11.22 2.83
CA TRP A 81 -18.58 11.57 1.45
C TRP A 81 -17.20 12.25 1.33
N LEU A 82 -16.77 13.04 2.32
CA LEU A 82 -15.42 13.62 2.34
C LEU A 82 -14.37 12.55 2.54
N TYR A 83 -14.65 11.54 3.38
CA TYR A 83 -13.79 10.38 3.53
C TYR A 83 -13.63 9.62 2.21
N VAL A 84 -14.74 9.35 1.51
CA VAL A 84 -14.71 8.65 0.22
C VAL A 84 -13.91 9.45 -0.80
N LEU A 85 -14.17 10.75 -0.93
CA LEU A 85 -13.54 11.57 -1.96
C LEU A 85 -12.06 11.84 -1.68
N ALA A 86 -11.72 12.27 -0.46
CA ALA A 86 -10.38 12.75 -0.14
C ALA A 86 -9.49 11.69 0.54
N GLY A 87 -10.07 10.71 1.24
CA GLY A 87 -9.32 9.60 1.84
C GLY A 87 -9.21 8.41 0.88
N LEU A 88 -10.35 7.81 0.53
CA LEU A 88 -10.41 6.58 -0.27
C LEU A 88 -10.11 6.84 -1.75
N GLY A 89 -10.54 7.98 -2.29
CA GLY A 89 -10.38 8.34 -3.70
C GLY A 89 -8.93 8.25 -4.18
N PRO A 90 -7.96 8.98 -3.59
CA PRO A 90 -6.58 8.99 -4.06
C PRO A 90 -5.89 7.62 -3.99
N VAL A 91 -6.04 6.90 -2.87
CA VAL A 91 -5.42 5.57 -2.70
C VAL A 91 -6.08 4.51 -3.58
N GLY A 92 -7.40 4.62 -3.77
CA GLY A 92 -8.19 3.76 -4.64
C GLY A 92 -7.81 3.96 -6.09
N LEU A 93 -7.80 5.20 -6.58
CA LEU A 93 -7.38 5.53 -7.95
C LEU A 93 -5.95 5.04 -8.23
N ASP A 94 -5.03 5.26 -7.29
CA ASP A 94 -3.66 4.80 -7.44
C ASP A 94 -3.57 3.25 -7.46
N GLY A 95 -4.29 2.57 -6.56
CA GLY A 95 -4.34 1.10 -6.51
C GLY A 95 -5.01 0.47 -7.73
N PHE A 96 -6.17 0.96 -8.15
CA PHE A 96 -6.87 0.51 -9.36
C PHE A 96 -6.03 0.78 -10.60
N SER A 97 -5.36 1.93 -10.67
CA SER A 97 -4.47 2.23 -11.79
C SER A 97 -3.29 1.25 -11.89
N GLN A 98 -2.77 0.76 -10.76
CA GLN A 98 -1.72 -0.27 -10.76
C GLN A 98 -2.31 -1.63 -11.14
N LEU A 99 -3.42 -2.03 -10.51
CA LEU A 99 -4.06 -3.33 -10.72
C LEU A 99 -4.43 -3.58 -12.19
N LEU A 100 -5.03 -2.58 -12.84
CA LEU A 100 -5.46 -2.70 -14.23
C LEU A 100 -4.31 -2.56 -15.25
N SER A 101 -3.10 -2.20 -14.79
CA SER A 101 -1.89 -2.23 -15.62
C SER A 101 -1.29 -3.63 -15.78
N TYR A 102 -1.66 -4.56 -14.89
CA TYR A 102 -1.13 -5.93 -14.88
C TYR A 102 -2.05 -6.90 -15.68
N PRO A 103 -1.50 -8.05 -16.12
CA PRO A 103 -2.31 -9.12 -16.71
C PRO A 103 -3.41 -9.56 -15.73
N PRO A 104 -4.65 -9.81 -16.20
CA PRO A 104 -5.08 -9.97 -17.59
C PRO A 104 -5.58 -8.68 -18.27
N PHE A 105 -5.54 -7.52 -17.59
CA PHE A 105 -6.22 -6.31 -18.08
C PHE A 105 -5.35 -5.48 -19.02
N GLU A 106 -4.10 -5.20 -18.64
CA GLU A 106 -3.10 -4.50 -19.45
C GLU A 106 -3.63 -3.22 -20.15
N PHE A 107 -4.53 -2.48 -19.50
CA PHE A 107 -5.18 -1.31 -20.11
C PHE A 107 -4.21 -0.16 -20.42
N TRP A 108 -3.06 -0.15 -19.77
CA TRP A 108 -1.94 0.77 -19.99
C TRP A 108 -0.63 0.09 -19.57
N PRO A 109 0.53 0.65 -19.95
CA PRO A 109 1.83 0.08 -19.57
C PRO A 109 1.96 -0.12 -18.07
N VAL A 110 2.66 -1.19 -17.67
CA VAL A 110 2.88 -1.54 -16.26
C VAL A 110 3.38 -0.31 -15.50
N ARG A 111 2.58 0.12 -14.53
CA ARG A 111 2.81 1.35 -13.79
C ARG A 111 3.15 1.00 -12.35
N GLU A 112 4.36 1.34 -11.94
CA GLU A 112 4.75 1.34 -10.53
C GLU A 112 4.62 2.75 -9.96
N THR A 113 3.91 2.88 -8.84
CA THR A 113 3.76 4.19 -8.21
C THR A 113 5.04 4.57 -7.45
N ALA A 114 5.52 5.78 -7.71
CA ALA A 114 6.71 6.28 -7.04
C ALA A 114 6.54 6.26 -5.50
N PRO A 115 7.62 5.97 -4.74
CA PRO A 115 7.54 5.80 -3.28
C PRO A 115 6.84 6.96 -2.55
N VAL A 116 7.07 8.20 -2.99
CA VAL A 116 6.47 9.40 -2.39
C VAL A 116 4.95 9.39 -2.48
N PHE A 117 4.38 9.05 -3.65
CA PHE A 117 2.93 8.99 -3.82
C PHE A 117 2.30 7.89 -2.96
N ARG A 118 2.99 6.76 -2.77
CA ARG A 118 2.52 5.68 -1.88
C ARG A 118 2.41 6.14 -0.43
N ILE A 119 3.39 6.90 0.05
CA ILE A 119 3.39 7.46 1.40
C ILE A 119 2.31 8.53 1.55
N VAL A 120 2.18 9.45 0.58
CA VAL A 120 1.20 10.54 0.65
C VAL A 120 -0.23 10.03 0.59
N THR A 121 -0.56 9.19 -0.38
CA THR A 121 -1.91 8.62 -0.52
C THR A 121 -2.27 7.68 0.62
N GLY A 122 -1.34 6.85 1.07
CA GLY A 122 -1.52 5.97 2.23
C GLY A 122 -1.66 6.77 3.53
N GLY A 123 -0.82 7.77 3.77
CA GLY A 123 -0.89 8.61 4.96
C GLY A 123 -2.17 9.43 5.02
N LEU A 124 -2.61 10.00 3.89
CA LEU A 124 -3.89 10.70 3.78
C LEU A 124 -5.06 9.75 4.09
N PHE A 125 -5.06 8.56 3.50
CA PHE A 125 -6.07 7.54 3.78
C PHE A 125 -6.09 7.15 5.26
N GLY A 126 -4.93 6.96 5.88
CA GLY A 126 -4.80 6.63 7.31
C GLY A 126 -5.33 7.75 8.23
N LEU A 127 -4.94 9.00 7.98
CA LEU A 127 -5.47 10.16 8.74
C LEU A 127 -6.98 10.30 8.61
N MET A 128 -7.49 10.17 7.38
CA MET A 128 -8.92 10.29 7.10
C MET A 128 -9.71 9.13 7.73
N SER A 129 -9.13 7.92 7.76
CA SER A 129 -9.69 6.76 8.46
C SER A 129 -9.77 6.99 9.96
N ALA A 130 -8.72 7.56 10.57
CA ALA A 130 -8.73 7.92 11.99
C ALA A 130 -9.78 9.02 12.29
N TRP A 131 -9.84 10.06 11.46
CA TRP A 131 -10.80 11.16 11.64
C TRP A 131 -12.25 10.71 11.41
N LEU A 132 -12.50 9.78 10.49
CA LEU A 132 -13.82 9.19 10.35
C LEU A 132 -14.11 8.25 11.53
N GLY A 133 -13.24 7.28 11.79
CA GLY A 133 -13.50 6.17 12.70
C GLY A 133 -13.66 6.59 14.15
N PHE A 134 -12.70 7.33 14.73
CA PHE A 134 -12.70 7.58 16.17
C PHE A 134 -13.92 8.35 16.67
N PRO A 135 -14.36 9.47 16.05
CA PRO A 135 -15.57 10.17 16.49
C PRO A 135 -16.84 9.33 16.35
N HIS A 136 -16.95 8.50 15.31
CA HIS A 136 -18.14 7.66 15.11
C HIS A 136 -18.18 6.51 16.12
N ILE A 137 -17.05 5.87 16.38
CA ILE A 137 -16.94 4.80 17.39
C ILE A 137 -17.28 5.37 18.77
N GLU A 138 -16.73 6.53 19.16
CA GLU A 138 -17.04 7.15 20.45
C GLU A 138 -18.54 7.40 20.62
N ARG A 139 -19.21 7.93 19.60
CA ARG A 139 -20.66 8.14 19.62
C ARG A 139 -21.43 6.84 19.74
N SER A 140 -21.12 5.85 18.93
CA SER A 140 -21.81 4.55 19.00
C SER A 140 -21.64 3.89 20.35
N MET A 141 -20.48 4.03 21.00
CA MET A 141 -20.28 3.52 22.36
C MET A 141 -21.13 4.29 23.39
N HIS A 142 -21.22 5.62 23.27
CA HIS A 142 -22.10 6.43 24.12
C HIS A 142 -23.58 6.07 23.94
N ASP A 143 -24.04 5.91 22.71
CA ASP A 143 -25.42 5.52 22.39
C ASP A 143 -25.74 4.14 23.00
N LEU A 144 -24.81 3.17 22.88
CA LEU A 144 -24.97 1.84 23.46
C LEU A 144 -25.08 1.88 24.99
N ILE A 145 -24.27 2.71 25.65
CA ILE A 145 -24.33 2.87 27.11
C ILE A 145 -25.70 3.43 27.52
N GLU A 146 -26.19 4.47 26.83
CA GLU A 146 -27.51 5.07 27.13
C GLU A 146 -28.68 4.10 26.92
N THR A 147 -28.59 3.17 25.95
CA THR A 147 -29.65 2.18 25.71
C THR A 147 -29.68 1.03 26.72
N LEU A 148 -28.59 0.81 27.45
CA LEU A 148 -28.44 -0.29 28.42
C LEU A 148 -28.82 0.13 29.85
N ASP A 149 -28.83 1.42 30.13
CA ASP A 149 -29.29 2.03 31.39
C ASP A 149 -30.83 2.25 31.37
#